data_AF-A0A226EA41-F1
#
_entry.id   AF-A0A226EA41-F1
#
_cell.length_a   1.000
_cell.length_b   1.000
_cell.length_c   1.000
_cell.angle_alpha   90.00
_cell.angle_beta   90.00
_cell.angle_gamma   90.00
#
_symmetry.space_group_name_H-M   'P 1'
#
loop_
_entity.id
_entity.type
_entity.pdbx_description
1 polymer ?
#
loop_
_entity_poly.entity_id
_entity_poly.type
_entity_poly.pdbx_seq_one_letter_code
_entity_poly.pdbx_strand_id
1 'polypeptide(L)'
;MHFDQFFATNRLKLQLFHFSQTITAYNALQRFAVFSESLYPQCFTWEKSSWKPYPTLKIKLIPWYVMSILLAGLNIVYLFIVVQEILSYEKDPEINIQSGILLLLTICVYSLDMVITALYVGKVNEICFVMGNFQGFRRILRKYGLPSRSEENFEQEYSPSLILLSRFAEYMESHISELRIDPVGGRSRSQGNAFSGV
;
A
#
# COMPACT_ATOMS: atom_id res chain seq x y z
N MET A 1 2.81 -4.83 40.12
CA MET A 1 2.71 -5.47 38.79
C MET A 1 2.45 -4.47 37.65
N HIS A 2 3.02 -3.25 37.68
CA HIS A 2 2.81 -2.25 36.62
C HIS A 2 4.12 -1.77 35.96
N PHE A 3 5.28 -2.23 36.47
CA PHE A 3 6.60 -1.82 36.01
C PHE A 3 7.12 -2.67 34.84
N ASP A 4 6.72 -3.94 34.75
CA ASP A 4 7.19 -4.85 33.69
C ASP A 4 6.58 -4.53 32.31
N GLN A 5 5.36 -4.00 32.27
CA GLN A 5 4.71 -3.55 31.01
C GLN A 5 5.38 -2.31 30.41
N PHE A 6 5.91 -1.42 31.25
CA PHE A 6 6.59 -0.21 30.78
C PHE A 6 7.94 -0.54 30.13
N PHE A 7 8.68 -1.51 30.66
CA PHE A 7 9.97 -1.95 30.11
C PHE A 7 9.82 -2.69 28.77
N ALA A 8 8.79 -3.51 28.61
CA ALA A 8 8.53 -4.21 27.34
C ALA A 8 8.23 -3.23 26.19
N THR A 9 7.48 -2.16 26.47
CA THR A 9 7.06 -1.17 25.46
C THR A 9 8.24 -0.31 24.98
N ASN A 10 9.15 0.07 25.88
CA ASN A 10 10.34 0.85 25.51
C ASN A 10 11.38 0.03 24.74
N ARG A 11 11.47 -1.29 25.00
CA ARG A 11 12.38 -2.18 24.27
C ARG A 11 11.95 -2.36 22.81
N LEU A 12 10.64 -2.48 22.56
CA LEU A 12 10.11 -2.54 21.19
C LEU A 12 10.31 -1.22 20.44
N LYS A 13 10.11 -0.07 21.09
CA LYS A 13 10.38 1.25 20.48
C LYS A 13 11.85 1.44 20.12
N LEU A 14 12.78 1.01 20.98
CA LEU A 14 14.22 1.05 20.69
C LEU A 14 14.62 0.11 19.55
N GLN A 15 14.02 -1.08 19.47
CA GLN A 15 14.26 -1.99 18.35
C GLN A 15 13.67 -1.45 17.04
N LEU A 16 12.48 -0.87 17.06
CA LEU A 16 11.88 -0.18 15.91
C LEU A 16 12.71 1.03 15.47
N PHE A 17 13.24 1.81 16.42
CA PHE A 17 14.08 2.97 16.13
C PHE A 17 15.41 2.58 15.49
N HIS A 18 16.04 1.50 15.99
CA HIS A 18 17.26 0.96 15.40
C HIS A 18 17.01 0.29 14.03
N PHE A 19 15.83 -0.30 13.84
CA PHE A 19 15.40 -0.78 12.53
C PHE A 19 15.17 0.39 11.56
N SER A 20 14.54 1.47 12.03
CA SER A 20 14.30 2.71 11.26
C SER A 20 15.61 3.37 10.82
N GLN A 21 16.65 3.40 11.66
CA GLN A 21 17.94 4.03 11.31
C GLN A 21 18.74 3.25 10.25
N THR A 22 18.45 1.97 10.04
CA THR A 22 19.10 1.15 8.98
C THR A 22 18.26 1.05 7.71
N ILE A 23 17.04 1.59 7.73
CA ILE A 23 16.14 1.69 6.58
C ILE A 23 16.32 3.08 5.97
N THR A 24 17.34 3.24 5.13
CA THR A 24 17.31 4.31 4.14
C THR A 24 16.13 4.04 3.18
N ALA A 25 15.40 5.05 2.71
CA ALA A 25 14.29 4.89 1.76
C ALA A 25 14.68 4.02 0.56
N TYR A 26 15.94 4.11 0.12
CA TYR A 26 16.50 3.24 -0.91
C TYR A 26 16.59 1.76 -0.51
N ASN A 27 17.01 1.44 0.72
CA ASN A 27 17.05 0.05 1.20
C ASN A 27 15.63 -0.53 1.32
N ALA A 28 14.66 0.29 1.74
CA ALA A 28 13.24 -0.10 1.70
C ALA A 28 12.80 -0.39 0.26
N LEU A 29 13.10 0.50 -0.68
CA LEU A 29 12.78 0.33 -2.09
C LEU A 29 13.42 -0.93 -2.69
N GLN A 30 14.68 -1.24 -2.34
CA GLN A 30 15.34 -2.46 -2.78
C GLN A 30 14.67 -3.73 -2.24
N ARG A 31 14.32 -3.74 -0.96
CA ARG A 31 13.60 -4.88 -0.35
C ARG A 31 12.22 -5.04 -0.95
N PHE A 32 11.51 -3.93 -1.13
CA PHE A 32 10.21 -3.92 -1.78
C PHE A 32 10.31 -4.43 -3.22
N ALA A 33 11.31 -3.99 -3.99
CA ALA A 33 11.55 -4.44 -5.35
C ALA A 33 11.78 -5.96 -5.42
N VAL A 34 12.64 -6.52 -4.55
CA VAL A 34 12.88 -7.99 -4.51
C VAL A 34 11.62 -8.76 -4.13
N PHE A 35 10.89 -8.25 -3.14
CA PHE A 35 9.65 -8.88 -2.69
C PHE A 35 8.58 -8.87 -3.79
N SER A 36 8.40 -7.73 -4.43
CA SER A 36 7.41 -7.54 -5.48
C SER A 36 7.78 -8.26 -6.78
N GLU A 37 9.06 -8.41 -7.12
CA GLU A 37 9.53 -9.27 -8.21
C GLU A 37 9.12 -10.74 -8.01
N SER A 38 9.06 -11.20 -6.75
CA SER A 38 8.61 -12.57 -6.42
C SER A 38 7.10 -12.74 -6.51
N LEU A 39 6.32 -11.69 -6.23
CA LEU A 39 4.87 -11.76 -6.20
C LEU A 39 4.24 -11.48 -7.56
N TYR A 40 4.79 -10.53 -8.32
CA TYR A 40 4.22 -10.06 -9.58
C TYR A 40 5.32 -9.79 -10.61
N PRO A 41 5.11 -10.18 -11.88
CA PRO A 41 5.99 -9.76 -12.97
C PRO A 41 5.95 -8.24 -13.10
N GLN A 42 7.07 -7.59 -12.78
CA GLN A 42 7.19 -6.13 -12.79
C GLN A 42 7.59 -5.58 -14.17
N CYS A 43 7.22 -4.32 -14.43
CA CYS A 43 7.66 -3.57 -15.60
C CYS A 43 9.18 -3.32 -15.65
N PHE A 44 9.86 -3.44 -14.51
CA PHE A 44 11.31 -3.26 -14.39
C PHE A 44 11.93 -4.54 -13.82
N THR A 45 13.06 -4.93 -14.39
CA THR A 45 13.90 -6.00 -13.84
C THR A 45 15.13 -5.35 -13.23
N TRP A 46 15.50 -5.79 -12.04
CA TRP A 46 16.69 -5.29 -11.36
C TRP A 46 17.88 -6.21 -11.65
N GLU A 47 18.95 -5.65 -12.21
CA GLU A 47 20.19 -6.41 -12.34
C GLU A 47 20.85 -6.53 -10.97
N LYS A 48 20.88 -7.73 -10.38
CA LYS A 48 21.34 -7.96 -8.99
C LYS A 48 22.79 -7.55 -8.72
N SER A 49 23.64 -7.61 -9.74
CA SER A 49 25.07 -7.25 -9.65
C SER A 49 25.28 -5.73 -9.59
N SER A 50 24.53 -4.96 -10.40
CA SER A 50 24.72 -3.52 -10.56
C SER A 50 23.66 -2.67 -9.83
N TRP A 51 22.57 -3.32 -9.41
CA TRP A 51 21.31 -2.75 -8.96
C TRP A 51 20.71 -1.72 -9.93
N LYS A 52 21.08 -1.75 -11.21
CA LYS A 52 20.48 -0.86 -12.21
C LYS A 52 19.12 -1.42 -12.67
N PRO A 53 18.10 -0.57 -12.76
CA PRO A 53 16.81 -0.97 -13.32
C PRO A 53 16.92 -1.07 -14.85
N TYR A 54 16.34 -2.12 -15.41
CA TYR A 54 16.19 -2.32 -16.84
C TYR A 54 14.72 -2.54 -17.19
N PRO A 55 14.25 -2.08 -18.36
CA PRO A 55 12.90 -2.39 -18.81
C PRO A 55 12.76 -3.91 -19.00
N THR A 56 11.75 -4.49 -18.37
CA THR A 56 11.46 -5.93 -18.51
C THR A 56 11.02 -6.23 -19.94
N LEU A 57 11.42 -7.39 -20.47
CA LEU A 57 10.99 -7.89 -21.77
C LEU A 57 9.46 -8.01 -21.82
N LYS A 58 8.84 -7.50 -22.90
CA LYS A 58 7.37 -7.47 -23.09
C LYS A 58 6.69 -8.83 -22.90
N ILE A 59 7.37 -9.92 -23.25
CA ILE A 59 6.85 -11.29 -23.10
C ILE A 59 6.60 -11.65 -21.64
N LYS A 60 7.45 -11.17 -20.72
CA LYS A 60 7.28 -11.42 -19.28
C LYS A 60 6.18 -10.55 -18.66
N LEU A 61 5.72 -9.50 -19.36
CA LEU A 61 4.62 -8.64 -18.91
C LEU A 61 3.24 -9.21 -19.23
N ILE A 62 3.13 -10.34 -19.96
CA ILE A 62 1.83 -10.91 -20.32
C ILE A 62 0.94 -11.15 -19.09
N PRO A 63 1.40 -11.80 -18.00
CA PRO A 63 0.55 -12.00 -16.82
C PRO A 63 0.13 -10.70 -16.15
N TRP A 64 1.00 -9.69 -16.20
CA TRP A 64 0.72 -8.36 -15.67
C TRP A 64 -0.40 -7.69 -16.47
N TYR A 65 -0.34 -7.70 -17.80
CA TYR A 65 -1.42 -7.18 -18.65
C TYR A 65 -2.75 -7.91 -18.44
N VAL A 66 -2.70 -9.24 -18.28
CA VAL A 66 -3.90 -10.04 -17.97
C VAL A 66 -4.52 -9.59 -16.64
N MET A 67 -3.72 -9.42 -15.60
CA MET A 67 -4.20 -8.91 -14.31
C MET A 67 -4.79 -7.51 -14.41
N SER A 68 -4.14 -6.59 -15.13
CA SER A 68 -4.67 -5.24 -15.35
C SER A 68 -6.01 -5.25 -16.10
N ILE A 69 -6.17 -6.11 -17.12
CA ILE A 69 -7.43 -6.25 -17.85
C ILE A 69 -8.53 -6.84 -16.95
N LEU A 70 -8.21 -7.86 -16.16
CA LEU A 70 -9.16 -8.45 -15.21
C LEU A 70 -9.61 -7.41 -14.17
N LEU A 71 -8.67 -6.62 -13.64
CA LEU A 71 -8.97 -5.56 -12.68
C LEU A 71 -9.81 -4.44 -13.31
N ALA A 72 -9.52 -4.04 -14.54
CA ALA A 72 -10.33 -3.08 -15.28
C ALA A 72 -11.76 -3.61 -15.52
N GLY A 73 -11.89 -4.90 -15.86
CA GLY A 73 -13.19 -5.56 -16.02
C GLY A 73 -14.02 -5.56 -14.73
N LEU A 74 -13.41 -5.93 -13.60
CA LEU A 74 -14.06 -5.87 -12.28
C LEU A 74 -14.53 -4.46 -11.94
N ASN A 75 -13.73 -3.43 -12.26
CA ASN A 75 -14.10 -2.04 -12.05
C ASN A 75 -15.31 -1.60 -12.89
N ILE A 76 -15.38 -2.03 -14.15
CA ILE A 76 -16.55 -1.77 -15.01
C ILE A 76 -17.80 -2.42 -14.42
N VAL A 77 -17.69 -3.64 -13.89
CA VAL A 77 -18.81 -4.32 -13.22
C VAL A 77 -19.25 -3.57 -11.97
N TYR A 78 -18.32 -3.11 -11.13
CA TYR A 78 -18.66 -2.29 -9.95
C TYR A 78 -19.32 -0.97 -10.32
N LEU A 79 -18.80 -0.28 -11.35
CA LEU A 79 -19.41 0.94 -11.87
C LEU A 79 -20.84 0.68 -12.35
N PHE A 80 -21.07 -0.43 -13.05
CA PHE A 80 -22.40 -0.81 -13.50
C PHE A 80 -23.36 -1.03 -12.33
N ILE A 81 -22.94 -1.74 -11.28
CA ILE A 81 -23.73 -1.93 -10.06
C ILE A 81 -24.10 -0.58 -9.44
N VAL A 82 -23.13 0.33 -9.28
CA VAL A 82 -23.39 1.67 -8.73
C VAL A 82 -24.39 2.46 -9.58
N VAL A 83 -24.23 2.42 -10.89
CA VAL A 83 -25.14 3.12 -11.80
C VAL A 83 -26.55 2.52 -11.69
N GLN A 84 -26.68 1.19 -11.60
CA GLN A 84 -27.96 0.55 -11.38
C GLN A 84 -28.61 0.98 -10.06
N GLU A 85 -27.84 1.02 -8.96
CA GLU A 85 -28.32 1.47 -7.64
C GLU A 85 -28.75 2.95 -7.62
N ILE A 86 -28.06 3.80 -8.39
CA ILE A 86 -28.45 5.21 -8.52
C ILE A 86 -29.73 5.37 -9.35
N LEU A 87 -29.92 4.51 -10.37
CA LEU A 87 -31.06 4.55 -11.27
C LEU A 87 -32.29 3.82 -10.73
N SER A 88 -32.15 2.87 -9.80
CA SER A 88 -33.29 2.17 -9.19
C SER A 88 -34.09 3.14 -8.32
N TYR A 89 -35.33 3.39 -8.74
CA TYR A 89 -36.26 4.29 -8.06
C TYR A 89 -36.71 3.75 -6.69
N GLU A 90 -36.79 2.42 -6.56
CA GLU A 90 -36.89 1.73 -5.28
C GLU A 90 -35.47 1.47 -4.78
N LYS A 91 -35.00 2.32 -3.86
CA LYS A 91 -33.75 2.05 -3.14
C LYS A 91 -33.97 0.83 -2.27
N ASP A 92 -33.09 -0.16 -2.41
CA ASP A 92 -33.05 -1.29 -1.51
C ASP A 92 -32.81 -0.78 -0.08
N PRO A 93 -33.74 -1.00 0.87
CA PRO A 93 -33.57 -0.52 2.25
C PRO A 93 -32.35 -1.13 2.95
N GLU A 94 -31.79 -2.22 2.41
CA GLU A 94 -30.56 -2.85 2.93
C GLU A 94 -29.29 -2.09 2.54
N ILE A 95 -29.33 -1.26 1.49
CA ILE A 95 -28.15 -0.52 1.02
C ILE A 95 -28.02 0.79 1.81
N ASN A 96 -27.24 0.70 2.88
CA ASN A 96 -26.90 1.84 3.72
C ASN A 96 -26.05 2.86 2.93
N ILE A 97 -26.26 4.16 3.19
CA ILE A 97 -25.48 5.29 2.65
C ILE A 97 -23.97 5.04 2.81
N GLN A 98 -23.57 4.42 3.92
CA GLN A 98 -22.17 4.06 4.17
C GLN A 98 -21.58 3.14 3.11
N SER A 99 -22.34 2.14 2.64
CA SER A 99 -21.89 1.22 1.59
C SER A 99 -21.71 1.95 0.26
N GLY A 100 -22.61 2.88 -0.08
CA GLY A 100 -22.48 3.74 -1.26
C GLY A 100 -21.24 4.63 -1.24
N ILE A 101 -20.92 5.24 -0.08
CA ILE A 101 -19.70 6.04 0.08
C ILE A 101 -18.44 5.17 -0.07
N LEU A 102 -18.41 4.00 0.56
CA LEU A 102 -17.28 3.07 0.45
C LEU A 102 -17.07 2.61 -1.00
N LEU A 103 -18.15 2.34 -1.73
CA LEU A 103 -18.10 1.93 -3.11
C LEU A 103 -17.58 3.06 -4.01
N LEU A 104 -18.06 4.29 -3.80
CA LEU A 104 -17.56 5.48 -4.50
C LEU A 104 -16.06 5.70 -4.25
N LEU A 105 -15.62 5.62 -2.99
CA LEU A 105 -14.21 5.75 -2.64
C LEU A 105 -13.37 4.66 -3.31
N THR A 106 -13.87 3.42 -3.33
CA THR A 106 -13.23 2.28 -3.97
C THR A 106 -13.04 2.53 -5.48
N ILE A 107 -14.05 3.04 -6.17
CA ILE A 107 -13.97 3.42 -7.58
C ILE A 107 -12.90 4.51 -7.80
N CYS A 108 -12.86 5.53 -6.94
CA CYS A 108 -11.85 6.58 -7.02
C CYS A 108 -10.44 5.99 -6.91
N VAL A 109 -10.20 5.11 -5.94
CA VAL A 109 -8.90 4.46 -5.74
C VAL A 109 -8.51 3.63 -6.97
N TYR A 110 -9.43 2.83 -7.49
CA TYR A 110 -9.14 2.02 -8.67
C TYR A 110 -8.91 2.85 -9.94
N SER A 111 -9.65 3.94 -10.13
CA SER A 111 -9.41 4.84 -11.27
C SER A 111 -8.03 5.49 -11.20
N LEU A 112 -7.58 5.91 -10.00
CA LEU A 112 -6.23 6.42 -9.78
C LEU A 112 -5.18 5.35 -10.08
N ASP A 113 -5.40 4.12 -9.61
CA ASP A 113 -4.48 2.99 -9.85
C ASP A 113 -4.35 2.69 -11.36
N MET A 114 -5.45 2.73 -12.11
CA MET A 114 -5.44 2.57 -13.57
C MET A 114 -4.65 3.68 -14.27
N VAL A 115 -4.81 4.94 -13.85
CA VAL A 115 -4.05 6.07 -14.40
C VAL A 115 -2.56 5.93 -14.10
N ILE A 116 -2.21 5.60 -12.86
CA ILE A 116 -0.83 5.38 -12.42
C ILE A 116 -0.21 4.23 -13.23
N THR A 117 -0.92 3.13 -13.35
CA THR A 117 -0.55 1.95 -14.14
C THR A 117 -0.29 2.32 -15.61
N ALA A 118 -1.18 3.08 -16.24
CA ALA A 118 -1.03 3.54 -17.62
C ALA A 118 0.19 4.47 -17.79
N LEU A 119 0.41 5.39 -16.85
CA LEU A 119 1.58 6.27 -16.84
C LEU A 119 2.88 5.45 -16.72
N TYR A 120 2.93 4.47 -15.81
CA TYR A 120 4.08 3.59 -15.64
C TYR A 120 4.41 2.80 -16.90
N VAL A 121 3.39 2.27 -17.60
CA VAL A 121 3.59 1.54 -18.86
C VAL A 121 4.08 2.46 -19.97
N GLY A 122 3.47 3.65 -20.11
CA GLY A 122 3.82 4.59 -21.17
C GLY A 122 5.19 5.23 -20.99
N LYS A 123 5.62 5.44 -19.74
CA LYS A 123 6.84 6.17 -19.39
C LYS A 123 7.93 5.29 -18.75
N VAL A 124 7.84 3.96 -18.91
CA VAL A 124 8.78 3.00 -18.30
C VAL A 124 10.25 3.36 -18.56
N ASN A 125 10.59 3.81 -19.77
CA ASN A 125 11.95 4.17 -20.16
C ASN A 125 12.44 5.44 -19.43
N GLU A 126 11.58 6.45 -19.30
CA GLU A 126 11.90 7.70 -18.59
C GLU A 126 12.11 7.43 -17.10
N ILE A 127 11.27 6.56 -16.51
CA ILE A 127 11.38 6.16 -15.11
C ILE A 127 12.69 5.39 -14.85
N CYS A 128 13.03 4.44 -15.73
CA CYS A 128 14.31 3.72 -15.64
C CYS A 128 15.51 4.67 -15.75
N PHE A 129 15.42 5.67 -16.64
CA PHE A 129 16.46 6.68 -16.80
C PHE A 129 16.63 7.55 -15.56
N VAL A 130 15.53 8.08 -15.01
CA VAL A 130 15.55 8.90 -13.77
C VAL A 130 16.12 8.10 -12.60
N MET A 131 15.67 6.86 -12.41
CA MET A 131 16.16 5.97 -11.35
C MET A 131 17.66 5.65 -11.51
N GLY A 132 18.11 5.41 -12.75
CA GLY A 132 19.52 5.20 -13.06
C GLY A 132 20.40 6.41 -12.74
N ASN A 133 19.93 7.62 -13.06
CA ASN A 133 20.63 8.86 -12.73
C ASN A 133 20.70 9.10 -11.22
N PHE A 134 19.61 8.82 -10.50
CA PHE A 134 19.58 8.95 -9.04
C PHE A 134 20.61 8.05 -8.36
N GLN A 135 20.79 6.82 -8.84
CA GLN A 135 21.85 5.94 -8.37
C GLN A 135 23.25 6.48 -8.66
N GLY A 136 23.45 7.08 -9.85
CA GLY A 136 24.70 7.74 -10.21
C GLY A 136 25.05 8.88 -9.25
N PHE A 137 24.08 9.75 -8.98
CA PHE A 137 24.23 10.86 -8.04
C PHE A 137 24.57 10.36 -6.63
N ARG A 138 23.93 9.30 -6.15
CA ARG A 138 24.23 8.71 -4.85
C ARG A 138 25.65 8.15 -4.74
N ARG A 139 26.18 7.56 -5.82
CA ARG A 139 27.58 7.10 -5.86
C ARG A 139 28.56 8.27 -5.79
N ILE A 140 28.23 9.38 -6.46
CA ILE A 140 29.01 10.62 -6.40
C ILE A 140 29.01 11.16 -4.98
N LEU A 141 27.83 11.35 -4.36
CA LEU A 141 27.72 11.82 -2.97
C LEU A 141 28.55 10.98 -2.00
N ARG A 142 28.49 9.65 -2.12
CA ARG A 142 29.28 8.73 -1.30
C ARG A 142 30.78 8.90 -1.52
N LYS A 143 31.23 9.12 -2.76
CA LYS A 143 32.65 9.31 -3.10
C LYS A 143 33.23 10.59 -2.49
N TYR A 144 32.42 11.65 -2.40
CA TYR A 144 32.85 12.94 -1.85
C TYR A 144 32.71 13.03 -0.32
N GLY A 145 32.28 11.94 0.35
CA GLY A 145 32.12 11.93 1.80
C GLY A 145 31.11 12.94 2.31
N LEU A 146 30.24 13.46 1.43
CA LEU A 146 29.16 14.34 1.84
C LEU A 146 28.20 13.49 2.69
N PRO A 147 28.05 13.80 4.00
CA PRO A 147 27.12 13.07 4.82
C PRO A 147 25.74 13.22 4.17
N SER A 148 25.00 12.12 4.06
CA SER A 148 23.65 12.02 3.49
C SER A 148 22.59 12.82 4.25
N ARG A 149 22.99 13.89 4.94
CA ARG A 149 22.15 14.84 5.69
C ARG A 149 21.15 15.56 4.78
N SER A 150 21.27 15.41 3.47
CA SER A 150 20.28 15.88 2.49
C SER A 150 19.09 14.93 2.31
N GLU A 151 19.11 13.67 2.77
CA GLU A 151 17.94 12.78 2.64
C GLU A 151 16.78 13.25 3.56
N GLU A 152 17.05 13.80 4.75
CA GLU A 152 16.02 14.42 5.61
C GLU A 152 15.40 15.69 4.99
N ASN A 153 16.14 16.42 4.16
CA ASN A 153 15.62 17.62 3.49
C ASN A 153 15.00 17.31 2.12
N PHE A 154 15.42 16.24 1.44
CA PHE A 154 14.85 15.83 0.15
C PHE A 154 13.45 15.23 0.28
N GLU A 155 13.10 14.60 1.42
CA GLU A 155 11.70 14.22 1.70
C GLU A 155 10.77 15.43 1.77
N GLN A 156 11.31 16.61 2.12
CA GLN A 156 10.54 17.85 2.18
C GLN A 156 10.35 18.50 0.80
N GLU A 157 11.12 18.08 -0.20
CA GLU A 157 11.06 18.54 -1.60
C GLU A 157 10.59 17.44 -2.56
N TYR A 158 9.91 16.41 -2.07
CA TYR A 158 9.16 15.52 -2.95
C TYR A 158 7.82 16.14 -3.33
N SER A 159 7.49 16.03 -4.62
CA SER A 159 6.24 16.51 -5.20
C SER A 159 5.04 16.14 -4.32
N PRO A 160 4.06 17.04 -4.11
CA PRO A 160 2.91 16.84 -3.22
C PRO A 160 2.20 15.49 -3.37
N SER A 161 2.30 14.87 -4.55
CA SER A 161 1.78 13.54 -4.87
C SER A 161 2.37 12.40 -4.03
N LEU A 162 3.65 12.44 -3.66
CA LEU A 162 4.28 11.38 -2.86
C LEU A 162 3.95 11.49 -1.36
N ILE A 163 3.80 12.72 -0.86
CA ILE A 163 3.26 13.00 0.47
C ILE A 163 1.79 12.57 0.54
N LEU A 164 1.03 12.79 -0.53
CA LEU A 164 -0.34 12.29 -0.66
C LEU A 164 -0.39 10.75 -0.63
N LEU A 165 0.54 10.07 -1.30
CA LEU A 165 0.60 8.61 -1.31
C LEU A 165 0.99 8.03 0.06
N SER A 166 1.94 8.63 0.77
CA SER A 166 2.30 8.18 2.14
C SER A 166 1.16 8.42 3.13
N ARG A 167 0.52 9.60 3.08
CA ARG A 167 -0.66 9.93 3.88
C ARG A 167 -1.85 9.02 3.57
N PHE A 168 -2.05 8.69 2.30
CA PHE A 168 -3.11 7.79 1.86
C PHE A 168 -2.85 6.36 2.35
N ALA A 169 -1.60 5.88 2.31
CA ALA A 169 -1.23 4.58 2.86
C ALA A 169 -1.45 4.52 4.38
N GLU A 170 -1.05 5.55 5.13
CA GLU A 170 -1.31 5.66 6.58
C GLU A 170 -2.82 5.69 6.90
N TYR A 171 -3.60 6.43 6.11
CA TYR A 171 -5.05 6.51 6.25
C TYR A 171 -5.72 5.15 6.01
N MET A 172 -5.29 4.44 4.97
CA MET A 172 -5.80 3.10 4.65
C MET A 172 -5.44 2.08 5.73
N GLU A 173 -4.22 2.09 6.28
CA GLU A 173 -3.85 1.21 7.40
C GLU A 173 -4.69 1.49 8.65
N SER A 174 -4.94 2.77 8.95
CA SER A 174 -5.81 3.17 10.06
C SER A 174 -7.23 2.63 9.88
N HIS A 175 -7.83 2.78 8.70
CA HIS A 175 -9.19 2.31 8.45
C HIS A 175 -9.30 0.78 8.39
N ILE A 176 -8.29 0.08 7.87
CA ILE A 176 -8.24 -1.40 7.92
C ILE A 176 -8.17 -1.89 9.37
N SER A 177 -7.48 -1.17 10.25
CA SER A 177 -7.40 -1.51 11.67
C SER A 177 -8.73 -1.32 12.42
N GLU A 178 -9.55 -0.34 12.03
CA GLU A 178 -10.91 -0.16 12.56
C GLU A 178 -11.90 -1.19 12.00
N LEU A 179 -11.70 -1.63 10.76
CA LEU A 179 -12.48 -2.70 10.13
C LEU A 179 -12.13 -4.10 10.63
N ARG A 180 -11.13 -4.23 11.51
CA ARG A 180 -10.86 -5.48 12.24
C ARG A 180 -11.95 -5.64 13.30
N ILE A 181 -13.12 -6.08 12.85
CA ILE A 181 -14.25 -6.50 13.68
C ILE A 181 -13.70 -7.48 14.71
N ASP A 182 -13.80 -7.13 16.00
CA ASP A 182 -13.53 -8.06 17.09
C ASP A 182 -14.33 -9.33 16.83
N PRO A 183 -13.69 -10.52 16.79
CA PRO A 183 -14.40 -11.76 16.53
C PRO A 183 -15.51 -11.87 17.56
N VAL A 184 -16.76 -11.81 17.06
CA VAL A 184 -17.99 -11.77 17.85
C VAL A 184 -17.85 -12.73 19.01
N GLY A 185 -17.64 -12.14 20.20
CA GLY A 185 -17.45 -12.86 21.44
C GLY A 185 -18.72 -13.63 21.74
N GLY A 186 -18.76 -14.88 21.32
CA GLY A 186 -19.76 -15.86 21.71
C GLY A 186 -19.70 -16.07 23.21
N ARG A 187 -20.46 -15.26 23.95
CA ARG A 187 -20.70 -15.46 25.38
C ARG A 187 -22.20 -15.56 25.64
N SER A 188 -22.80 -16.60 25.09
CA SER A 188 -24.07 -17.13 25.61
C SER A 188 -23.81 -17.75 26.98
N ARG A 189 -23.82 -16.91 28.03
CA ARG A 189 -24.00 -17.40 29.40
C ARG A 189 -25.48 -17.73 29.58
N SER A 190 -25.79 -19.01 29.42
CA SER A 190 -27.00 -19.65 29.91
C SER A 190 -27.21 -19.25 31.38
N GLN A 191 -28.23 -18.45 31.65
CA GLN A 191 -28.81 -18.33 32.99
C GLN A 191 -29.52 -19.65 33.30
N GLY A 192 -28.84 -20.50 34.06
CA GLY A 192 -29.48 -21.61 34.75
C GLY A 192 -30.35 -21.06 35.88
N ASN A 193 -31.65 -21.00 35.64
CA ASN A 193 -32.67 -20.88 36.68
C ASN A 193 -32.66 -22.16 37.52
N ALA A 194 -32.04 -22.12 38.70
CA ALA A 194 -32.25 -23.11 39.74
C ALA A 194 -33.55 -22.77 40.48
N PHE A 195 -34.64 -23.39 40.02
CA PHE A 195 -35.87 -23.55 40.77
C PHE A 195 -35.60 -24.57 41.88
N SER A 196 -35.66 -24.18 43.15
CA SER A 196 -35.78 -25.11 44.27
C SER A 196 -37.02 -24.72 45.07
N GLY A 197 -38.05 -25.55 44.94
CA GLY A 197 -39.20 -25.55 45.82
C GLY A 197 -39.05 -26.59 46.94
N VAL A 198 -39.88 -26.39 47.96
CA VAL A 198 -40.20 -27.24 49.12
C VAL A 198 -39.24 -27.12 50.31
#